data_AF-A0A2J0N1W1-F1
#
_entry.id   AF-A0A2J0N1W1-F1
#
_cell.length_a   1.000
_cell.length_b   1.000
_cell.length_c   1.000
_cell.angle_alpha   90.00
_cell.angle_beta   90.00
_cell.angle_gamma   90.00
#
_symmetry.space_group_name_H-M   'P 1'
#
loop_
_entity.id
_entity.type
_entity.pdbx_description
1 polymer ?
#
loop_
_entity_poly.entity_id
_entity_poly.type
_entity_poly.pdbx_seq_one_letter_code
_entity_poly.pdbx_strand_id
1 'polypeptide(L)'
;MHEYHIVEGAVKQMLEKAKSSNATRVTRVTLVMGEFSGLKEGPVRSYFENFSKSTLLEGAELIIKPVGAKDCAGPGKEFYIDNIEIES
;
A
#
# COMPACT_ATOMS: atom_id res chain seq x y z
N MET A 1 4.48 -11.98 -11.38
CA MET A 1 4.39 -10.71 -12.15
C MET A 1 3.15 -9.88 -11.79
N HIS A 2 1.97 -10.48 -11.58
CA HIS A 2 0.73 -9.76 -11.25
C HIS A 2 0.84 -8.93 -9.96
N GLU A 3 1.39 -9.50 -8.88
CA GLU A 3 1.47 -8.89 -7.55
C GLU A 3 2.49 -7.73 -7.49
N TYR A 4 3.59 -7.83 -8.24
CA TYR A 4 4.65 -6.81 -8.30
C TYR A 4 4.13 -5.49 -8.86
N HIS A 5 3.38 -5.53 -9.97
CA HIS A 5 2.80 -4.34 -10.57
C HIS A 5 1.73 -3.69 -9.69
N ILE A 6 0.98 -4.48 -8.92
CA ILE A 6 -0.02 -3.95 -7.97
C ILE A 6 0.70 -3.14 -6.88
N VAL A 7 1.71 -3.73 -6.24
CA VAL A 7 2.47 -3.06 -5.18
C VAL A 7 3.23 -1.84 -5.72
N GLU A 8 3.85 -1.94 -6.89
CA GLU A 8 4.53 -0.82 -7.55
C GLU A 8 3.58 0.36 -7.80
N GLY A 9 2.41 0.08 -8.37
CA GLY A 9 1.39 1.09 -8.64
C GLY A 9 0.85 1.73 -7.36
N ALA A 10 0.73 0.95 -6.29
CA ALA A 10 0.32 1.44 -4.98
C ALA A 10 1.36 2.39 -4.37
N VAL A 11 2.63 1.97 -4.37
CA VAL A 11 3.75 2.78 -3.87
C VAL A 11 3.85 4.09 -4.64
N LYS A 12 3.76 4.05 -5.97
CA LYS A 12 3.76 5.27 -6.80
C LYS A 12 2.63 6.22 -6.40
N GLN A 13 1.40 5.72 -6.24
CA GLN A 13 0.27 6.53 -5.78
C GLN A 13 0.49 7.13 -4.39
N MET A 14 1.05 6.35 -3.45
CA MET A 14 1.40 6.84 -2.11
C MET A 14 2.43 7.96 -2.17
N LEU A 15 3.48 7.80 -3.00
CA LEU A 15 4.51 8.82 -3.19
C LEU A 15 3.97 10.09 -3.81
N GLU A 16 3.12 9.99 -4.84
CA GLU A 16 2.48 11.16 -5.45
C GLU A 16 1.58 11.90 -4.45
N LYS A 17 0.85 11.16 -3.60
CA LYS A 17 -0.01 11.75 -2.58
C LYS A 17 0.78 12.39 -1.44
N ALA A 18 1.87 11.75 -1.01
CA ALA A 18 2.80 12.30 -0.02
C ALA A 18 3.45 13.59 -0.55
N LYS A 19 3.95 13.57 -1.79
CA LYS A 19 4.50 14.77 -2.45
C LYS A 19 3.47 15.90 -2.57
N SER A 20 2.25 15.58 -2.99
CA SER A 20 1.18 16.58 -3.12
C SER A 20 0.74 17.17 -1.77
N SER A 21 0.93 16.41 -0.69
CA SER A 21 0.65 16.86 0.69
C SER A 21 1.86 17.53 1.34
N ASN A 22 2.94 17.77 0.59
CA ASN A 22 4.19 18.36 1.07
C ASN A 22 4.83 17.60 2.25
N ALA A 23 4.61 16.29 2.30
CA ALA A 23 5.13 15.41 3.34
C ALA A 23 6.64 15.25 3.20
N THR A 24 7.34 15.33 4.33
CA THR A 24 8.77 15.09 4.43
C THR A 24 9.06 13.59 4.49
N ARG A 25 8.15 12.79 5.09
CA ARG A 25 8.25 11.33 5.17
C ARG A 25 6.89 10.67 5.40
N VAL A 26 6.74 9.40 5.02
CA VAL A 26 5.58 8.56 5.36
C VAL A 26 5.96 7.67 6.55
N THR A 27 5.17 7.70 7.61
CA THR A 27 5.44 6.94 8.84
C THR A 27 4.68 5.62 8.88
N ARG A 28 3.45 5.61 8.35
CA ARG A 28 2.60 4.41 8.33
C ARG A 28 1.70 4.39 7.11
N VAL A 29 1.48 3.20 6.57
CA VAL A 29 0.57 2.95 5.46
C VAL A 29 -0.38 1.82 5.84
N THR A 30 -1.68 2.10 5.79
CA THR A 30 -2.71 1.08 5.95
C THR A 30 -3.23 0.66 4.59
N LEU A 31 -3.06 -0.62 4.31
CA LEU A 31 -3.37 -1.24 3.06
C LEU A 31 -4.44 -2.29 3.27
N VAL A 32 -5.54 -2.16 2.54
CA VAL A 32 -6.64 -3.10 2.59
C VAL A 32 -6.50 -4.09 1.43
N MET A 33 -6.48 -5.38 1.77
CA MET A 33 -6.43 -6.48 0.79
C MET A 33 -7.66 -7.36 0.94
N GLY A 34 -8.32 -7.65 -0.18
CA GLY A 34 -9.43 -8.59 -0.21
C GLY A 34 -8.94 -10.02 0.05
N GLU A 35 -9.67 -10.75 0.89
CA GLU A 35 -9.34 -12.14 1.27
C GLU A 35 -9.19 -13.09 0.06
N PHE A 36 -9.85 -12.78 -1.06
CA PHE A 36 -9.84 -13.58 -2.29
C PHE A 36 -8.78 -13.17 -3.32
N SER A 37 -7.97 -12.13 -3.07
CA SER A 37 -7.03 -11.61 -4.06
C SER A 37 -5.85 -12.56 -4.37
N GLY A 38 -5.66 -13.60 -3.54
CA GLY A 38 -4.52 -14.52 -3.66
C GLY A 38 -3.16 -13.88 -3.31
N LEU A 39 -3.15 -12.59 -2.97
CA LEU A 39 -1.99 -11.85 -2.49
C LEU A 39 -1.57 -12.34 -1.10
N LYS A 40 -0.32 -12.78 -0.99
CA LYS A 40 0.27 -13.15 0.30
C LYS A 40 0.96 -11.94 0.94
N GLU A 41 0.73 -11.74 2.23
CA GLU A 41 1.32 -10.62 2.97
C GLU A 41 2.85 -10.60 2.93
N GLY A 42 3.49 -11.78 2.94
CA GLY A 42 4.95 -11.92 2.88
C GLY A 42 5.59 -11.24 1.66
N PRO A 43 5.30 -11.69 0.43
CA PRO A 43 5.84 -11.07 -0.78
C PRO A 43 5.39 -9.62 -0.95
N VAL A 44 4.15 -9.27 -0.59
CA VAL A 44 3.66 -7.87 -0.63
C VAL A 44 4.52 -6.96 0.24
N ARG A 45 4.79 -7.35 1.49
CA ARG A 45 5.66 -6.60 2.40
C ARG A 45 7.08 -6.50 1.85
N SER A 46 7.62 -7.59 1.32
CA SER A 46 8.98 -7.60 0.77
C SER A 46 9.10 -6.70 -0.47
N TYR A 47 8.10 -6.68 -1.36
CA TYR A 47 8.06 -5.78 -2.51
C TYR A 47 7.90 -4.33 -2.07
N PHE A 48 6.96 -4.06 -1.16
CA PHE A 48 6.75 -2.73 -0.61
C PHE A 48 8.05 -2.20 0.01
N GLU A 49 8.73 -2.99 0.82
CA GLU A 49 9.99 -2.61 1.46
C GLU A 49 11.05 -2.29 0.40
N ASN A 50 11.19 -3.13 -0.64
CA ASN A 50 12.12 -2.89 -1.73
C ASN A 50 11.81 -1.61 -2.54
N PHE A 51 10.53 -1.34 -2.81
CA PHE A 51 10.12 -0.12 -3.52
C PHE A 51 10.16 1.13 -2.64
N SER A 52 9.98 0.97 -1.33
CA SER A 52 10.01 2.06 -0.36
C SER A 52 11.43 2.55 -0.10
N LYS A 53 12.44 1.68 -0.27
CA LYS A 53 13.86 2.07 -0.21
C LYS A 53 14.17 3.20 -1.18
N SER A 54 14.92 4.19 -0.70
CA SER A 54 15.28 5.41 -1.42
C SER A 54 14.08 6.31 -1.78
N THR A 55 12.98 6.23 -1.03
CA THR A 55 11.79 7.07 -1.25
C THR A 55 11.22 7.65 0.06
N LEU A 56 10.17 8.47 -0.02
CA LEU A 56 9.48 9.03 1.16
C LEU A 56 8.84 7.95 2.05
N LEU A 57 8.65 6.74 1.51
CA LEU A 57 8.09 5.59 2.23
C LEU A 57 9.17 4.78 2.97
N GLU A 58 10.44 5.16 2.87
CA GLU A 58 11.54 4.42 3.48
C GLU A 58 11.35 4.36 5.00
N GLY A 59 11.23 3.14 5.53
CA GLY A 59 10.97 2.88 6.94
C GLY A 59 9.54 3.21 7.39
N ALA A 60 8.57 3.29 6.46
CA ALA A 60 7.16 3.35 6.77
C ALA A 60 6.64 1.99 7.27
N GLU A 61 5.74 2.00 8.25
CA GLU A 61 5.10 0.78 8.73
C GLU A 61 3.95 0.38 7.80
N LEU A 62 4.06 -0.78 7.15
CA LEU A 62 2.98 -1.35 6.35
C LEU A 62 2.03 -2.18 7.23
N ILE A 63 0.79 -1.72 7.37
CA ILE A 63 -0.31 -2.45 7.99
C ILE A 63 -1.19 -3.03 6.90
N ILE A 64 -1.33 -4.34 6.88
CA ILE A 64 -2.24 -5.03 5.97
C ILE A 64 -3.51 -5.39 6.74
N LYS A 65 -4.66 -4.96 6.22
CA LYS A 65 -5.98 -5.33 6.74
C LYS A 65 -6.70 -6.23 5.74
N PRO A 66 -6.97 -7.50 6.10
CA PRO A 66 -7.83 -8.34 5.28
C PRO A 66 -9.26 -7.82 5.38
N VAL A 67 -9.93 -7.61 4.25
CA VAL A 67 -11.37 -7.35 4.20
C VAL A 67 -12.09 -8.53 3.59
N GLY A 68 -13.17 -8.95 4.27
CA GLY A 68 -14.05 -10.00 3.77
C GLY A 68 -14.75 -9.54 2.50
N ALA A 69 -15.09 -10.49 1.61
CA ALA A 69 -15.72 -10.21 0.31
C ALA A 69 -17.01 -9.36 0.38
N LYS A 70 -17.66 -9.27 1.55
CA LYS A 70 -18.86 -8.45 1.77
C LYS A 70 -18.57 -6.95 1.93
N ASP A 71 -17.38 -6.57 2.39
CA ASP A 71 -16.98 -5.18 2.63
C ASP A 71 -16.20 -4.58 1.44
N CYS A 72 -15.97 -5.39 0.41
CA CYS A 72 -15.46 -4.91 -0.87
C CYS A 72 -16.59 -4.13 -1.57
N ALA A 73 -16.71 -2.84 -1.26
CA ALA A 73 -17.69 -1.93 -1.85
C ALA A 73 -17.39 -1.67 -3.34
N GLY A 74 -17.55 -2.69 -4.18
CA GLY A 74 -17.48 -2.59 -5.62
C GLY A 74 -16.81 -3.78 -6.30
N PRO A 75 -17.35 -4.29 -7.43
CA PRO A 75 -16.70 -5.32 -8.22
C PRO A 75 -15.37 -4.77 -8.77
N GLY A 76 -14.25 -5.34 -8.33
CA GLY A 76 -12.94 -5.14 -8.96
C GLY A 76 -11.87 -4.36 -8.17
N LYS A 77 -12.08 -4.03 -6.88
CA LYS A 77 -11.01 -3.46 -6.04
C LYS A 77 -10.54 -4.45 -4.97
N GLU A 78 -9.72 -5.39 -5.39
CA GLU A 78 -9.13 -6.39 -4.50
C GLU A 78 -8.04 -5.82 -3.57
N PHE A 79 -7.57 -4.59 -3.85
CA PHE A 79 -6.48 -3.94 -3.14
C PHE A 79 -6.64 -2.42 -3.20
N TYR A 80 -6.58 -1.72 -2.07
CA TYR A 80 -6.55 -0.25 -2.03
C TYR A 80 -5.89 0.29 -0.76
N ILE A 81 -5.53 1.57 -0.81
CA ILE A 81 -4.91 2.30 0.30
C ILE A 81 -6.02 2.94 1.13
N ASP A 82 -6.12 2.55 2.40
CA ASP A 82 -7.11 3.08 3.33
C ASP A 82 -6.63 4.39 3.96
N ASN A 83 -5.41 4.37 4.51
CA ASN A 83 -4.82 5.50 5.20
C ASN A 83 -3.32 5.59 4.99
N ILE A 84 -2.79 6.81 4.98
CA ILE A 84 -1.36 7.11 4.91
C ILE A 84 -1.07 8.15 5.98
N GLU A 85 -0.26 7.79 6.98
CA GLU A 85 0.27 8.72 7.96
C GLU A 85 1.56 9.34 7.41
N ILE A 86 1.57 10.67 7.34
CA ILE A 86 2.68 11.45 6.81
C ILE A 86 3.21 12.41 7.88
N GLU A 87 4.52 12.61 7.88
CA GLU A 87 5.24 13.56 8.71
C GLU A 87 5.58 14.78 7.86
N SER A 88 5.32 15.97 8.41
CA SER A 88 5.57 17.28 7.77
C SER A 88 6.78 17.93 8.41
#